data_AF-A0A5Y3AXR0-F1
#
_entry.id   AF-A0A5Y3AXR0-F1
#
_cell.length_a   1.000
_cell.length_b   1.000
_cell.length_c   1.000
_cell.angle_alpha   90.00
_cell.angle_beta   90.00
_cell.angle_gamma   90.00
#
_symmetry.space_group_name_H-M   'P 1'
#
loop_
_entity.id
_entity.type
_entity.pdbx_description
1 polymer ?
#
loop_
_entity_poly.entity_id
_entity_poly.type
_entity_poly.pdbx_seq_one_letter_code
_entity_poly.pdbx_strand_id
1 'polypeptide(L)'
;MNIILIFFLFLFTDTTYGDDGHKTIYLREGGINTPAKWNVNKENDCLFVGKPHINKDDRLKICRYISSEESNYFTTNESGEWEAITDGIPVLADVNTTPKFTGMNAIVSCKYKDDAGYHTGLCFQAEIHLPRNIVFIFTGRGDLSLFEDYKKVYFSFKIK
;
A
#
# COMPACT_ATOMS: atom_id res chain seq x y z
N MET A 1 69.85 -3.01 3.36
CA MET A 1 68.59 -3.51 2.78
C MET A 1 67.45 -2.83 3.51
N ASN A 2 66.95 -1.70 2.99
CA ASN A 2 65.81 -0.97 3.54
C ASN A 2 64.74 -0.95 2.45
N ILE A 3 63.70 -1.76 2.62
CA ILE A 3 62.50 -1.70 1.78
C ILE A 3 61.46 -0.92 2.60
N ILE A 4 61.20 0.30 2.17
CA ILE A 4 60.10 1.12 2.70
C ILE A 4 58.83 0.62 2.02
N LEU A 5 57.98 -0.08 2.78
CA LEU A 5 56.63 -0.47 2.36
C LEU A 5 55.68 0.67 2.73
N ILE A 6 55.38 1.54 1.77
CA ILE A 6 54.29 2.52 1.87
C ILE A 6 52.99 1.75 1.67
N PHE A 7 52.27 1.48 2.77
CA PHE A 7 50.92 0.94 2.75
C PHE A 7 49.96 2.10 2.45
N PHE A 8 49.51 2.21 1.20
CA PHE A 8 48.42 3.11 0.82
C PHE A 8 47.10 2.59 1.43
N LEU A 9 46.73 3.12 2.59
CA LEU A 9 45.39 3.02 3.15
C LEU A 9 44.45 3.92 2.35
N PHE A 10 44.00 3.44 1.18
CA PHE A 10 42.72 3.90 0.64
C PHE A 10 41.63 3.22 1.45
N LEU A 11 41.27 3.87 2.58
CA LEU A 11 39.95 3.72 3.16
C LEU A 11 38.96 4.26 2.11
N PHE A 12 38.50 3.39 1.22
CA PHE A 12 37.19 3.59 0.60
C PHE A 12 36.17 3.45 1.71
N THR A 13 35.98 4.52 2.47
CA THR A 13 34.71 4.76 3.13
C THR A 13 33.72 5.06 2.01
N ASP A 14 33.18 4.01 1.40
CA ASP A 14 31.86 4.09 0.80
C ASP A 14 30.87 4.32 1.94
N THR A 15 30.88 5.51 2.53
CA THR A 15 29.67 6.07 3.12
C THR A 15 28.79 6.48 1.95
N THR A 16 28.29 5.48 1.23
CA THR A 16 27.10 5.68 0.40
C THR A 16 25.97 5.88 1.39
N TYR A 17 25.69 7.16 1.66
CA TYR A 17 24.44 7.62 2.22
C TYR A 17 23.36 7.07 1.29
N GLY A 18 22.83 5.90 1.64
CA GLY A 18 22.04 5.07 0.74
C GLY A 18 20.77 5.79 0.37
N ASP A 19 20.73 6.26 -0.88
CA ASP A 19 19.51 6.65 -1.58
C ASP A 19 18.42 5.60 -1.31
N ASP A 20 17.22 6.07 -0.98
CA ASP A 20 16.09 5.24 -0.57
C ASP A 20 15.59 4.42 -1.77
N GLY A 21 16.27 3.30 -2.03
CA GLY A 21 15.90 2.37 -3.08
C GLY A 21 14.47 1.88 -2.92
N HIS A 22 13.76 1.74 -4.03
CA HIS A 22 12.45 1.11 -4.08
C HIS A 22 12.56 -0.31 -4.62
N LYS A 23 11.70 -1.21 -4.15
CA LYS A 23 11.54 -2.57 -4.70
C LYS A 23 10.13 -2.74 -5.24
N THR A 24 10.02 -3.35 -6.42
CA THR A 24 8.72 -3.78 -6.95
C THR A 24 8.38 -5.17 -6.41
N ILE A 25 7.19 -5.32 -5.85
CA ILE A 25 6.65 -6.60 -5.40
C ILE A 25 5.41 -6.92 -6.22
N TYR A 26 5.33 -8.16 -6.73
CA TYR A 26 4.23 -8.61 -7.57
C TYR A 26 3.29 -9.56 -6.82
N LEU A 27 1.99 -9.30 -6.96
CA LEU A 27 0.89 -10.17 -6.59
C LEU A 27 0.15 -10.58 -7.87
N ARG A 28 0.58 -11.70 -8.45
CA ARG A 28 0.12 -12.22 -9.75
C ARG A 28 0.37 -11.22 -10.89
N GLU A 29 -0.69 -10.62 -11.42
CA GLU A 29 -0.67 -9.64 -12.53
C GLU A 29 -0.40 -8.21 -12.03
N GLY A 30 -0.68 -7.91 -10.76
CA GLY A 30 -0.47 -6.60 -10.16
C GLY A 30 0.91 -6.49 -9.53
N GLY A 31 1.55 -5.34 -9.67
CA GLY A 31 2.81 -5.00 -9.03
C GLY A 31 2.72 -3.66 -8.33
N ILE A 32 3.37 -3.52 -7.18
CA ILE A 32 3.46 -2.29 -6.41
C ILE A 32 4.92 -1.97 -6.11
N ASN A 33 5.26 -0.69 -5.99
CA ASN A 33 6.56 -0.26 -5.51
C ASN A 33 6.47 0.09 -4.02
N THR A 34 7.48 -0.36 -3.27
CA THR A 34 7.61 -0.10 -1.84
C THR A 34 9.04 0.33 -1.55
N PRO A 35 9.30 1.18 -0.55
CA PRO A 35 10.66 1.42 -0.11
C PRO A 35 11.36 0.12 0.29
N ALA A 36 12.63 -0.05 -0.08
CA ALA A 36 13.36 -1.30 0.09
C ALA A 36 13.41 -1.77 1.56
N LYS A 37 13.52 -0.80 2.47
CA LYS A 37 13.55 -0.98 3.93
C LYS A 37 12.22 -1.46 4.53
N TRP A 38 11.10 -1.38 3.80
CA TRP A 38 9.81 -1.82 4.31
C TRP A 38 9.69 -3.34 4.34
N ASN A 39 9.00 -3.85 5.35
CA ASN A 39 8.71 -5.27 5.49
C ASN A 39 7.56 -5.63 4.57
N VAL A 40 7.71 -6.71 3.81
CA VAL A 40 6.65 -7.25 2.96
C VAL A 40 6.52 -8.74 3.17
N ASN A 41 5.35 -9.17 3.62
CA ASN A 41 4.99 -10.57 3.80
C ASN A 41 3.88 -10.94 2.82
N LYS A 42 3.88 -12.19 2.33
CA LYS A 42 2.84 -12.71 1.43
C LYS A 42 2.14 -13.90 2.08
N GLU A 43 0.81 -13.88 2.08
CA GLU A 43 -0.02 -14.96 2.61
C GLU A 43 -1.38 -14.94 1.89
N ASN A 44 -1.90 -16.09 1.46
CA ASN A 44 -3.25 -16.26 0.90
C ASN A 44 -3.68 -15.20 -0.14
N ASP A 45 -2.89 -15.01 -1.21
CA ASP A 45 -3.11 -13.97 -2.24
C ASP A 45 -3.24 -12.54 -1.69
N CYS A 46 -2.62 -12.29 -0.54
CA CYS A 46 -2.46 -10.97 0.06
C CYS A 46 -0.98 -10.64 0.27
N LEU A 47 -0.66 -9.34 0.18
CA LEU A 47 0.59 -8.75 0.64
C LEU A 47 0.32 -7.91 1.89
N PHE A 48 1.20 -8.00 2.87
CA PHE A 48 1.20 -7.17 4.07
C PHE A 48 2.46 -6.32 4.05
N VAL A 49 2.30 -5.03 3.87
CA VAL A 49 3.37 -4.07 3.60
C VAL A 49 3.41 -3.05 4.74
N GLY A 50 4.58 -2.79 5.32
CA GLY A 50 4.69 -1.72 6.32
C GLY A 50 6.12 -1.32 6.66
N LYS A 51 6.24 -0.14 7.27
CA LYS A 51 7.51 0.38 7.80
C LYS A 51 8.13 -0.59 8.82
N PRO A 52 9.45 -0.55 9.03
CA PRO A 52 10.06 -1.11 10.23
C PRO A 52 9.37 -0.56 11.49
N HIS A 53 9.23 -1.40 12.52
CA HIS A 53 8.71 -1.05 13.84
C HIS A 53 7.25 -0.59 13.93
N ILE A 54 6.46 -0.67 12.85
CA ILE A 54 5.02 -0.46 12.94
C ILE A 54 4.31 -1.73 13.43
N ASN A 55 3.18 -1.56 14.13
CA ASN A 55 2.33 -2.67 14.53
C ASN A 55 1.91 -3.47 13.30
N LYS A 56 1.86 -4.80 13.42
CA LYS A 56 1.42 -5.69 12.35
C LYS A 56 0.00 -5.36 11.88
N ASP A 57 -0.86 -4.94 12.80
CA ASP A 57 -2.26 -4.60 12.51
C ASP A 57 -2.45 -3.31 11.73
N ASP A 58 -1.45 -2.42 11.77
CA ASP A 58 -1.46 -1.14 11.07
C ASP A 58 -0.87 -1.25 9.67
N ARG A 59 -0.30 -2.40 9.29
CA ARG A 59 0.28 -2.62 7.95
C ARG A 59 -0.77 -2.47 6.85
N LEU A 60 -0.33 -2.00 5.69
CA LEU A 60 -1.13 -2.01 4.47
C LEU A 60 -1.29 -3.44 3.97
N LYS A 61 -2.52 -3.94 4.00
CA LYS A 61 -2.93 -5.23 3.45
C LYS A 61 -3.45 -5.02 2.03
N ILE A 62 -2.94 -5.80 1.09
CA ILE A 62 -3.27 -5.72 -0.34
C ILE A 62 -3.64 -7.11 -0.82
N CYS A 63 -4.91 -7.35 -1.09
CA CYS A 63 -5.40 -8.68 -1.48
C CYS A 63 -5.96 -8.66 -2.90
N ARG A 64 -5.79 -9.77 -3.61
CA ARG A 64 -6.36 -9.97 -4.94
C ARG A 64 -7.56 -10.91 -4.84
N TYR A 65 -8.67 -10.50 -5.44
CA TYR A 65 -9.89 -11.31 -5.56
C TYR A 65 -10.30 -11.43 -7.03
N ILE A 66 -11.07 -12.49 -7.32
CA ILE A 66 -11.90 -12.55 -8.52
C ILE A 66 -13.27 -12.07 -8.07
N SER A 67 -13.67 -10.87 -8.48
CA SER A 67 -14.97 -10.34 -8.16
C SER A 67 -16.04 -10.96 -9.05
N SER A 68 -17.18 -11.30 -8.47
CA SER A 68 -18.42 -11.58 -9.20
C SER A 68 -19.48 -10.50 -8.98
N GLU A 69 -19.19 -9.48 -8.18
CA GLU A 69 -20.17 -8.57 -7.59
C GLU A 69 -19.68 -7.10 -7.59
N GLU A 70 -20.59 -6.20 -7.22
CA GLU A 70 -20.34 -4.79 -6.96
C GLU A 70 -19.34 -4.60 -5.80
N SER A 71 -18.70 -3.44 -5.75
CA SER A 71 -17.72 -3.13 -4.72
C SER A 71 -18.36 -3.12 -3.32
N ASN A 72 -17.72 -3.80 -2.36
CA ASN A 72 -18.13 -3.75 -0.96
C ASN A 72 -17.69 -2.46 -0.25
N TYR A 73 -16.90 -1.64 -0.93
CA TYR A 73 -16.16 -0.55 -0.34
C TYR A 73 -16.52 0.80 -0.99
N PHE A 74 -17.00 0.79 -2.23
CA PHE A 74 -17.32 1.99 -2.99
C PHE A 74 -18.65 1.86 -3.72
N THR A 75 -19.40 2.95 -3.82
CA THR A 75 -20.62 3.03 -4.66
C THR A 75 -20.65 4.36 -5.40
N THR A 76 -21.55 4.47 -6.38
CA THR A 76 -21.84 5.71 -7.09
C THR A 76 -23.03 6.41 -6.44
N ASN A 77 -22.92 7.70 -6.13
CA ASN A 77 -24.00 8.51 -5.59
C ASN A 77 -25.00 8.95 -6.69
N GLU A 78 -26.07 9.67 -6.32
CA GLU A 78 -27.09 10.17 -7.26
C GLU A 78 -26.53 11.09 -8.35
N SER A 79 -25.37 11.72 -8.09
CA SER A 79 -24.66 12.61 -9.02
C SER A 79 -23.72 11.86 -9.96
N GLY A 80 -23.57 10.54 -9.82
CA GLY A 80 -22.63 9.76 -10.63
C GLY A 80 -21.19 9.76 -10.09
N GLU A 81 -20.94 10.27 -8.88
CA GLU A 81 -19.61 10.32 -8.27
C GLU A 81 -19.37 9.11 -7.36
N TRP A 82 -18.13 8.61 -7.34
CA TRP A 82 -17.76 7.49 -6.47
C TRP A 82 -17.55 7.93 -5.03
N GLU A 83 -18.15 7.22 -4.09
CA GLU A 83 -18.02 7.42 -2.65
C GLU A 83 -17.65 6.12 -1.95
N ALA A 84 -16.79 6.21 -0.94
CA ALA A 84 -16.51 5.11 -0.05
C ALA A 84 -17.68 4.88 0.92
N ILE A 85 -18.16 3.65 1.00
CA ILE A 85 -19.24 3.24 1.91
C ILE A 85 -18.61 2.56 3.11
N THR A 86 -18.64 3.22 4.26
CA THR A 86 -18.28 2.62 5.54
C THR A 86 -19.37 2.90 6.58
N ASP A 87 -19.20 2.36 7.79
CA ASP A 87 -20.01 2.68 8.97
C ASP A 87 -19.87 4.18 9.33
N GLY A 88 -20.49 5.08 8.58
CA GLY A 88 -20.38 6.52 8.80
C GLY A 88 -20.87 7.40 7.64
N ILE A 89 -20.25 8.58 7.54
CA ILE A 89 -20.53 9.58 6.50
C ILE A 89 -19.80 9.14 5.22
N PRO A 90 -20.49 9.04 4.07
CA PRO A 90 -19.85 8.75 2.79
C PRO A 90 -18.74 9.76 2.48
N VAL A 91 -17.64 9.27 1.93
CA VAL A 91 -16.48 10.11 1.57
C VAL A 91 -16.25 9.99 0.06
N LEU A 92 -16.20 11.13 -0.63
CA LEU A 92 -15.86 11.17 -2.06
C LEU A 92 -14.51 10.49 -2.31
N ALA A 93 -14.52 9.56 -3.25
CA ALA A 93 -13.34 8.79 -3.62
C ALA A 93 -12.44 9.59 -4.57
N ASP A 94 -11.13 9.45 -4.39
CA ASP A 94 -10.14 9.88 -5.37
C ASP A 94 -9.98 8.76 -6.40
N VAL A 95 -10.49 9.03 -7.61
CA VAL A 95 -10.61 8.07 -8.72
C VAL A 95 -9.47 8.27 -9.72
N ASN A 96 -8.79 7.19 -10.05
CA ASN A 96 -7.74 7.14 -11.07
C ASN A 96 -8.08 6.10 -12.13
N THR A 97 -8.51 6.56 -13.30
CA THR A 97 -8.89 5.71 -14.43
C THR A 97 -7.79 5.71 -15.48
N THR A 98 -7.34 4.52 -15.86
CA THR A 98 -6.40 4.30 -16.96
C THR A 98 -7.00 3.32 -17.98
N PRO A 99 -6.43 3.20 -19.19
CA PRO A 99 -6.87 2.16 -20.14
C PRO A 99 -6.73 0.72 -19.62
N LYS A 100 -5.94 0.50 -18.55
CA LYS A 100 -5.65 -0.83 -18.01
C LYS A 100 -6.47 -1.18 -16.76
N PHE A 101 -6.94 -0.19 -16.01
CA PHE A 101 -7.67 -0.39 -14.77
C PHE A 101 -8.36 0.90 -14.31
N THR A 102 -9.35 0.77 -13.44
CA THR A 102 -9.95 1.86 -12.67
C THR A 102 -9.61 1.67 -11.20
N GLY A 103 -9.07 2.69 -10.56
CA GLY A 103 -8.75 2.68 -9.14
C GLY A 103 -9.54 3.74 -8.37
N MET A 104 -9.93 3.44 -7.14
CA MET A 104 -10.58 4.36 -6.21
C MET A 104 -9.87 4.28 -4.86
N ASN A 105 -9.66 5.41 -4.19
CA ASN A 105 -9.14 5.43 -2.82
C ASN A 105 -9.82 6.49 -1.96
N ALA A 106 -9.94 6.20 -0.66
CA ALA A 106 -10.46 7.13 0.34
C ALA A 106 -9.86 6.85 1.72
N ILE A 107 -9.85 7.87 2.57
CA ILE A 107 -9.61 7.74 4.02
C ILE A 107 -10.95 7.89 4.71
N VAL A 108 -11.32 6.90 5.50
CA VAL A 108 -12.68 6.72 6.02
C VAL A 108 -12.64 6.44 7.51
N SER A 109 -13.71 6.80 8.22
CA SER A 109 -13.93 6.31 9.57
C SER A 109 -14.23 4.82 9.51
N CYS A 110 -13.60 4.03 10.37
CA CYS A 110 -13.77 2.59 10.42
C CYS A 110 -13.82 2.09 11.87
N LYS A 111 -14.57 1.01 12.07
CA LYS A 111 -14.58 0.26 13.33
C LYS A 111 -13.69 -0.97 13.17
N TYR A 112 -12.90 -1.26 14.20
CA TYR A 112 -12.11 -2.48 14.27
C TYR A 112 -12.10 -3.03 15.67
N LYS A 113 -11.76 -4.31 15.80
CA LYS A 113 -11.63 -5.01 17.07
C LYS A 113 -10.20 -5.55 17.20
N ASP A 114 -9.61 -5.35 18.37
CA ASP A 114 -8.35 -5.98 18.77
C ASP A 114 -8.50 -6.61 20.16
N ASP A 115 -7.39 -7.03 20.76
CA ASP A 115 -7.36 -7.66 22.09
C ASP A 115 -7.83 -6.73 23.22
N ALA A 116 -7.81 -5.41 23.01
CA ALA A 116 -8.28 -4.40 23.97
C ALA A 116 -9.77 -4.05 23.80
N GLY A 117 -10.41 -4.49 22.71
CA GLY A 117 -11.85 -4.32 22.50
C GLY A 117 -12.21 -3.70 21.14
N TYR A 118 -13.38 -3.05 21.08
CA TYR A 118 -13.85 -2.34 19.89
C TYR A 118 -13.37 -0.91 19.89
N HIS A 119 -12.86 -0.46 18.74
CA HIS A 119 -12.33 0.88 18.54
C HIS A 119 -12.94 1.51 17.29
N THR A 120 -12.99 2.83 17.28
CA THR A 120 -13.28 3.65 16.11
C THR A 120 -12.02 4.43 15.76
N GLY A 121 -11.61 4.40 14.50
CA GLY A 121 -10.45 5.13 14.02
C GLY A 121 -10.59 5.49 12.55
N LEU A 122 -9.45 5.81 11.93
CA LEU A 122 -9.39 6.01 10.49
C LEU A 122 -8.79 4.78 9.81
N CYS A 123 -9.26 4.51 8.60
CA CYS A 123 -8.72 3.49 7.71
C CYS A 123 -8.44 4.08 6.35
N PHE A 124 -7.35 3.63 5.75
CA PHE A 124 -7.12 3.76 4.32
C PHE A 124 -7.81 2.61 3.60
N GLN A 125 -8.58 2.94 2.58
CA GLN A 125 -9.31 1.99 1.75
C GLN A 125 -9.08 2.34 0.29
N ALA A 126 -8.68 1.35 -0.51
CA ALA A 126 -8.60 1.53 -1.95
C ALA A 126 -8.96 0.24 -2.69
N GLU A 127 -9.47 0.41 -3.90
CA GLU A 127 -9.75 -0.68 -4.82
C GLU A 127 -9.15 -0.39 -6.19
N ILE A 128 -8.68 -1.43 -6.86
CA ILE A 128 -8.28 -1.38 -8.26
C ILE A 128 -9.00 -2.50 -9.01
N HIS A 129 -9.84 -2.09 -9.96
CA HIS A 129 -10.61 -2.96 -10.83
C HIS A 129 -9.89 -3.11 -12.17
N LEU A 130 -9.51 -4.36 -12.47
CA LEU A 130 -8.96 -4.75 -13.76
C LEU A 130 -10.07 -5.31 -14.66
N PRO A 131 -9.86 -5.29 -15.98
CA PRO A 131 -10.67 -6.07 -16.91
C PRO A 131 -10.72 -7.55 -16.49
N ARG A 132 -11.87 -8.21 -16.73
CA ARG A 132 -12.15 -9.62 -16.35
C ARG A 132 -12.44 -9.85 -14.86
N ASN A 133 -13.00 -8.83 -14.21
CA ASN A 133 -13.48 -8.90 -12.82
C ASN A 133 -12.39 -9.30 -11.82
N ILE A 134 -11.16 -8.82 -12.02
CA ILE A 134 -10.10 -8.97 -11.02
C ILE A 134 -10.06 -7.68 -10.22
N VAL A 135 -10.09 -7.79 -8.89
CA VAL A 135 -10.03 -6.63 -7.99
C VAL A 135 -8.87 -6.78 -7.03
N PHE A 136 -8.13 -5.69 -6.83
CA PHE A 136 -7.16 -5.55 -5.75
C PHE A 136 -7.74 -4.62 -4.69
N ILE A 137 -7.76 -5.09 -3.44
CA ILE A 137 -8.28 -4.32 -2.30
C ILE A 137 -7.12 -3.99 -1.37
N PHE A 138 -6.96 -2.71 -1.08
CA PHE A 138 -5.97 -2.15 -0.19
C PHE A 138 -6.68 -1.68 1.07
N THR A 139 -6.26 -2.18 2.23
CA THR A 139 -6.80 -1.78 3.53
C THR A 139 -5.67 -1.53 4.50
N GLY A 140 -5.72 -0.43 5.24
CA GLY A 140 -4.73 -0.11 6.26
C GLY A 140 -5.36 0.66 7.40
N ARG A 141 -4.89 0.39 8.63
CA ARG A 141 -5.21 1.18 9.82
C ARG A 141 -4.02 2.07 10.16
N GLY A 142 -4.27 3.20 10.81
CA GLY A 142 -3.19 4.09 11.27
C GLY A 142 -3.60 5.56 11.28
N ASP A 143 -2.59 6.42 11.22
CA ASP A 143 -2.76 7.86 11.18
C ASP A 143 -2.61 8.43 9.77
N LEU A 144 -2.89 9.73 9.64
CA LEU A 144 -2.80 10.45 8.36
C LEU A 144 -1.38 10.40 7.76
N SER A 145 -0.33 10.42 8.58
CA SER A 145 1.05 10.35 8.07
C SER A 145 1.35 9.00 7.42
N LEU A 146 0.79 7.92 7.97
CA LEU A 146 0.92 6.60 7.41
C LEU A 146 0.12 6.45 6.11
N PHE A 147 -1.06 7.06 6.04
CA PHE A 147 -1.92 7.00 4.85
C PHE A 147 -1.32 7.69 3.65
N GLU A 148 -0.54 8.76 3.82
CA GLU A 148 0.21 9.36 2.72
C GLU A 148 1.19 8.37 2.08
N ASP A 149 1.84 7.54 2.89
CA ASP A 149 2.73 6.51 2.35
C ASP A 149 1.96 5.35 1.72
N TYR A 150 0.78 5.00 2.24
CA TYR A 150 -0.11 4.00 1.63
C TYR A 150 -0.65 4.46 0.30
N LYS A 151 -0.98 5.74 0.18
CA LYS A 151 -1.39 6.38 -1.07
C LYS A 151 -0.28 6.31 -2.12
N LYS A 152 0.99 6.54 -1.75
CA LYS A 152 2.15 6.35 -2.65
C LYS A 152 2.28 4.90 -3.13
N VAL A 153 2.14 3.92 -2.23
CA VAL A 153 2.18 2.50 -2.60
C VAL A 153 1.02 2.16 -3.54
N TYR A 154 -0.19 2.62 -3.25
CA TYR A 154 -1.36 2.44 -4.10
C TYR A 154 -1.16 3.04 -5.50
N PHE A 155 -0.71 4.30 -5.61
CA PHE A 155 -0.48 4.94 -6.90
C PHE A 155 0.67 4.33 -7.70
N SER A 156 1.57 3.59 -7.05
CA SER A 156 2.62 2.85 -7.74
C SER A 156 2.14 1.55 -8.41
N PHE A 157 0.85 1.21 -8.26
CA PHE A 157 0.29 0.00 -8.84
C PHE A 157 0.44 -0.03 -10.36
N LYS A 158 0.92 -1.17 -10.86
CA LYS A 158 1.08 -1.43 -12.29
C LYS A 158 0.68 -2.86 -12.63
N ILE A 159 0.23 -3.06 -13.85
CA ILE A 159 0.05 -4.38 -14.44
C ILE A 159 1.38 -4.84 -15.03
N LYS A 160 1.70 -6.12 -14.87
CA LYS A 160 2.85 -6.78 -15.54
C LYS A 160 2.85 -6.58 -17.05
#